data_AF-A0A939MDS8-F1
#
_entry.id   AF-A0A939MDS8-F1
#
_cell.length_a   1.000
_cell.length_b   1.000
_cell.length_c   1.000
_cell.angle_alpha   90.00
_cell.angle_beta   90.00
_cell.angle_gamma   90.00
#
_symmetry.space_group_name_H-M   'P 1'
#
loop_
_entity.id
_entity.type
_entity.pdbx_description
1 polymer ?
#
loop_
_entity_poly.entity_id
_entity_poly.type
_entity_poly.pdbx_seq_one_letter_code
_entity_poly.pdbx_strand_id
1 'polypeptide(L)'
;MGLDIYHLHIDDDVTDFPVIIDVEQAQFQKIVQFSRKKTNQYIDFERLLSDHGFSAQDYYQALHQREMSGIGKFSDSFYFCPTGELDPMNPTQTGLYFTDKRSFFAPRPQLPPNVLKRLKTFKIKQYPMVDRLEDVVYTKQIGYQRNAVADAFFNGFLPDGMFVEKSYAQRIFELTIAEAQQNFRTSFLDNWDDQRSLVVVSW
;
A
#
# COMPACT_ATOMS: atom_id res chain seq x y z
N MET A 1 -9.77 -11.13 3.94
CA MET A 1 -9.36 -9.93 3.18
C MET A 1 -10.38 -9.77 2.07
N GLY A 2 -10.79 -8.55 1.77
CA GLY A 2 -11.94 -8.32 0.92
C GLY A 2 -11.75 -7.02 0.18
N LEU A 3 -11.83 -7.10 -1.14
CA LEU A 3 -11.63 -5.99 -2.06
C LEU A 3 -12.51 -4.79 -1.67
N ASP A 4 -11.86 -3.66 -1.42
CA ASP A 4 -12.43 -2.38 -1.12
C ASP A 4 -12.15 -1.42 -2.27
N ILE A 5 -13.18 -0.75 -2.77
CA ILE A 5 -13.08 0.24 -3.84
C ILE A 5 -13.54 1.57 -3.27
N TYR A 6 -12.68 2.59 -3.34
CA TYR A 6 -12.92 3.92 -2.80
C TYR A 6 -13.07 4.93 -3.93
N HIS A 7 -14.07 5.80 -3.83
CA HIS A 7 -14.13 7.03 -4.60
C HIS A 7 -13.60 8.15 -3.72
N LEU A 8 -12.47 8.72 -4.12
CA LEU A 8 -11.83 9.82 -3.43
C LEU A 8 -11.98 11.09 -4.27
N HIS A 9 -12.25 12.20 -3.60
CA HIS A 9 -12.31 13.54 -4.19
C HIS A 9 -11.18 14.39 -3.62
N ILE A 10 -10.44 15.08 -4.47
CA ILE A 10 -9.34 15.95 -4.06
C ILE A 10 -9.90 17.20 -3.38
N ASP A 11 -9.56 17.36 -2.11
CA ASP A 11 -10.04 18.41 -1.24
C ASP A 11 -8.84 19.11 -0.58
N ASP A 12 -8.63 20.37 -0.98
CA ASP A 12 -7.50 21.20 -0.55
C ASP A 12 -7.57 21.59 0.93
N ASP A 13 -8.77 21.54 1.51
CA ASP A 13 -9.06 21.89 2.90
C ASP A 13 -8.84 20.70 3.85
N VAL A 14 -8.72 19.48 3.31
CA VAL A 14 -8.48 18.26 4.10
C VAL A 14 -6.97 18.04 4.27
N THR A 15 -6.53 17.70 5.48
CA THR A 15 -5.10 17.42 5.78
C THR A 15 -4.82 15.99 6.22
N ASP A 16 -5.86 15.19 6.42
CA ASP A 16 -5.73 13.92 7.17
C ASP A 16 -5.67 12.69 6.27
N PHE A 17 -6.07 12.81 5.00
CA PHE A 17 -6.10 11.72 4.02
C PHE A 17 -5.18 12.01 2.82
N PRO A 18 -3.85 11.98 3.03
CA PRO A 18 -2.87 12.13 1.97
C PRO A 18 -2.77 10.84 1.14
N VAL A 19 -2.86 10.97 -0.18
CA VAL A 19 -2.55 9.92 -1.14
C VAL A 19 -1.24 10.28 -1.84
N ILE A 20 -0.25 9.40 -1.80
CA ILE A 20 1.02 9.60 -2.49
C ILE A 20 0.79 9.35 -3.99
N ILE A 21 1.27 10.25 -4.83
CA ILE A 21 1.19 10.11 -6.28
C ILE A 21 2.59 10.08 -6.89
N ASP A 22 2.75 9.29 -7.94
CA ASP A 22 3.96 9.30 -8.76
C ASP A 22 3.74 10.22 -9.96
N VAL A 23 4.27 11.43 -9.87
CA VAL A 23 4.04 12.49 -10.86
C VAL A 23 4.62 12.16 -12.24
N GLU A 24 5.52 11.18 -12.34
CA GLU A 24 6.08 10.74 -13.62
C GLU A 24 5.10 9.85 -14.41
N GLN A 25 4.10 9.27 -13.75
CA GLN A 25 3.08 8.48 -14.44
C GLN A 25 2.09 9.38 -15.18
N ALA A 26 1.98 9.18 -16.49
CA ALA A 26 1.11 9.97 -17.36
C ALA A 26 -0.35 10.05 -16.88
N GLN A 27 -0.86 8.99 -16.24
CA GLN A 27 -2.21 8.97 -15.70
C GLN A 27 -2.43 10.04 -14.61
N PHE A 28 -1.43 10.39 -13.79
CA PHE A 28 -1.61 11.34 -12.69
C PHE A 28 -1.41 12.81 -13.09
N GLN A 29 -1.09 13.08 -14.36
CA GLN A 29 -0.88 14.44 -14.86
C GLN A 29 -2.11 15.35 -14.65
N LYS A 30 -3.33 14.79 -14.62
CA LYS A 30 -4.56 15.56 -14.36
C LYS A 30 -4.63 16.11 -12.94
N ILE A 31 -4.12 15.36 -11.97
CA ILE A 31 -4.23 15.68 -10.55
C ILE A 31 -2.94 16.26 -9.96
N VAL A 32 -1.85 16.27 -10.72
CA VAL A 32 -0.53 16.77 -10.29
C VAL A 32 -0.58 18.21 -9.82
N GLN A 33 -1.45 19.04 -10.40
CA GLN A 33 -1.64 20.44 -10.02
C GLN A 33 -2.13 20.64 -8.58
N PHE A 34 -2.77 19.62 -7.99
CA PHE A 34 -3.22 19.64 -6.60
C PHE A 34 -2.20 19.04 -5.62
N SER A 35 -1.06 18.56 -6.13
CA SER A 35 -0.06 17.91 -5.31
C SER A 35 0.69 18.91 -4.44
N ARG A 36 1.05 18.45 -3.24
CA ARG A 36 1.88 19.18 -2.28
C ARG A 36 3.06 18.30 -1.90
N LYS A 37 4.22 18.93 -1.70
CA LYS A 37 5.39 18.23 -1.18
C LYS A 37 5.19 17.94 0.31
N LYS A 38 5.30 16.68 0.71
CA LYS A 38 5.21 16.23 2.10
C LYS A 38 6.42 15.38 2.44
N THR A 39 7.07 15.72 3.55
CA THR A 39 8.12 14.89 4.11
C THR A 39 7.51 13.68 4.80
N ASN A 40 7.89 12.49 4.35
CA ASN A 40 7.52 11.23 4.95
C ASN A 40 8.77 10.51 5.45
N GLN A 41 8.68 9.96 6.65
CA GLN A 41 9.76 9.20 7.26
C GLN A 41 9.74 7.77 6.76
N TYR A 42 10.88 7.35 6.23
CA TYR A 42 11.14 6.02 5.74
C TYR A 42 12.27 5.39 6.51
N ILE A 43 12.30 4.06 6.53
CA ILE A 43 13.41 3.34 7.13
C ILE A 43 14.61 3.48 6.21
N ASP A 44 15.75 3.79 6.81
CA ASP A 44 17.03 3.77 6.12
C ASP A 44 17.48 2.32 5.96
N PHE A 45 17.04 1.70 4.86
CA PHE A 45 17.36 0.31 4.58
C PHE A 45 18.85 0.12 4.34
N GLU A 46 19.55 1.05 3.69
CA GLU A 46 21.00 0.92 3.44
C GLU A 46 21.79 0.85 4.75
N ARG A 47 21.44 1.71 5.71
CA ARG A 47 22.04 1.67 7.04
C ARG A 47 21.63 0.44 7.86
N LEU A 48 20.39 -0.03 7.68
CA LEU A 48 19.96 -1.31 8.24
C LEU A 48 20.83 -2.47 7.71
N LEU A 49 21.22 -2.44 6.43
CA LEU A 49 22.12 -3.44 5.84
C LEU A 49 23.51 -3.40 6.46
N SER A 50 24.10 -2.20 6.62
CA SER A 50 25.46 -2.04 7.12
C SER A 50 25.63 -2.48 8.58
N ASP A 51 24.65 -2.16 9.43
CA ASP A 51 24.76 -2.36 10.88
C ASP A 51 24.52 -3.83 11.29
N HIS A 52 23.97 -4.65 10.39
CA HIS A 52 23.46 -5.98 10.71
C HIS A 52 23.79 -7.08 9.70
N GLY A 53 24.60 -6.80 8.66
CA GLY A 53 25.23 -7.78 7.78
C GLY A 53 24.31 -8.47 6.76
N PHE A 54 23.22 -7.82 6.35
CA PHE A 54 22.29 -8.35 5.37
C PHE A 54 22.89 -8.52 3.95
N SER A 55 22.35 -9.47 3.16
CA SER A 55 22.70 -9.60 1.74
C SER A 55 21.97 -8.54 0.90
N ALA A 56 22.67 -7.95 -0.08
CA ALA A 56 22.08 -6.98 -1.01
C ALA A 56 20.95 -7.60 -1.87
N GLN A 57 20.94 -8.92 -2.06
CA GLN A 57 19.97 -9.59 -2.92
C GLN A 57 18.60 -9.76 -2.23
N ASP A 58 18.59 -10.08 -0.94
CA ASP A 58 17.37 -10.15 -0.12
C ASP A 58 16.76 -8.74 0.05
N TYR A 59 17.62 -7.71 0.07
CA TYR A 59 17.26 -6.30 0.04
C TYR A 59 16.49 -5.90 -1.23
N TYR A 60 17.01 -6.23 -2.41
CA TYR A 60 16.34 -5.88 -3.66
C TYR A 60 15.00 -6.59 -3.81
N GLN A 61 14.86 -7.82 -3.31
CA GLN A 61 13.56 -8.49 -3.28
C GLN A 61 12.56 -7.82 -2.33
N ALA A 62 12.99 -7.44 -1.14
CA ALA A 62 12.15 -6.74 -0.17
C ALA A 62 11.70 -5.35 -0.66
N LEU A 63 12.60 -4.60 -1.29
CA LEU A 63 12.29 -3.33 -1.95
C LEU A 63 11.35 -3.50 -3.12
N HIS A 64 11.62 -4.47 -4.00
CA HIS A 64 10.78 -4.73 -5.16
C HIS A 64 9.37 -5.20 -4.75
N GLN A 65 9.24 -6.02 -3.70
CA GLN A 65 7.94 -6.41 -3.15
C GLN A 65 7.19 -5.20 -2.56
N ARG A 66 7.92 -4.28 -1.93
CA ARG A 66 7.39 -3.04 -1.36
C ARG A 66 6.99 -2.00 -2.41
N GLU A 67 7.75 -1.90 -3.50
CA GLU A 67 7.44 -1.02 -4.64
C GLU A 67 6.26 -1.55 -5.43
N MET A 68 6.12 -2.87 -5.57
CA MET A 68 4.94 -3.51 -6.18
C MET A 68 3.67 -3.36 -5.33
N SER A 69 3.77 -3.18 -4.01
CA SER A 69 2.61 -3.02 -3.12
C SER A 69 2.05 -1.60 -3.06
N GLY A 70 2.65 -0.64 -3.78
CA GLY A 70 1.96 0.56 -4.25
C GLY A 70 1.11 1.40 -3.28
N ILE A 71 1.29 1.39 -1.94
CA ILE A 71 0.53 2.27 -1.03
C ILE A 71 1.40 2.85 0.08
N GLY A 72 1.20 4.14 0.30
CA GLY A 72 1.81 4.93 1.36
C GLY A 72 1.58 4.39 2.77
N LYS A 73 2.65 4.51 3.56
CA LYS A 73 2.69 4.36 5.02
C LYS A 73 2.03 3.10 5.58
N PHE A 74 2.88 2.07 5.72
CA PHE A 74 2.71 1.12 6.81
C PHE A 74 3.91 1.18 7.75
N SER A 75 3.60 1.38 9.03
CA SER A 75 4.49 1.05 10.14
C SER A 75 4.55 -0.47 10.20
N ASP A 76 5.26 -1.08 9.26
CA ASP A 76 5.44 -2.51 9.28
C ASP A 76 6.16 -2.91 10.56
N SER A 77 6.11 -4.18 10.91
CA SER A 77 7.06 -4.71 11.88
C SER A 77 7.84 -5.80 11.23
N PHE A 78 9.14 -5.68 11.28
CA PHE A 78 10.04 -6.64 10.70
C PHE A 78 10.57 -7.58 11.75
N TYR A 79 10.67 -8.85 11.38
CA TYR A 79 11.48 -9.81 12.09
C TYR A 79 12.72 -10.03 11.26
N PHE A 80 13.86 -10.16 11.94
CA PHE A 80 15.15 -10.32 11.30
C PHE A 80 15.92 -11.43 12.01
N CYS A 81 16.65 -12.23 11.23
CA CYS A 81 17.67 -13.13 11.73
C CYS A 81 19.08 -12.56 11.48
N PRO A 82 19.85 -12.19 12.52
CA PRO A 82 21.23 -11.69 12.42
C PRO A 82 22.15 -12.54 11.55
N THR A 83 23.00 -11.92 10.74
CA THR A 83 24.14 -12.65 10.14
C THR A 83 24.98 -13.29 11.24
N GLY A 84 25.20 -14.60 11.11
CA GLY A 84 25.89 -15.43 12.10
C GLY A 84 24.96 -16.28 12.97
N GLU A 85 23.64 -16.06 12.92
CA GLU A 85 22.64 -16.96 13.47
C GLU A 85 22.01 -17.78 12.33
N LEU A 86 21.80 -19.09 12.52
CA LEU A 86 21.10 -19.92 11.54
C LEU A 86 19.62 -19.50 11.48
N ASP A 87 19.16 -19.11 10.31
CA ASP A 87 17.76 -18.77 10.10
C ASP A 87 16.86 -19.96 10.48
N PRO A 88 15.86 -19.73 11.35
CA PRO A 88 15.03 -20.79 11.91
C PRO A 88 14.00 -21.38 10.93
N MET A 89 13.78 -20.76 9.76
CA MET A 89 12.95 -21.23 8.65
C MET A 89 13.79 -21.78 7.49
N ASN A 90 14.96 -21.20 7.20
CA ASN A 90 15.89 -21.73 6.21
C ASN A 90 17.36 -21.49 6.61
N PRO A 91 18.06 -22.48 7.19
CA PRO A 91 19.41 -22.31 7.73
C PRO A 91 20.50 -21.95 6.70
N THR A 92 20.17 -21.92 5.42
CA THR A 92 21.06 -21.51 4.32
C THR A 92 20.89 -20.05 3.88
N GLN A 93 19.94 -19.31 4.47
CA GLN A 93 19.59 -17.93 4.11
C GLN A 93 19.51 -17.03 5.36
N THR A 94 19.48 -15.72 5.15
CA THR A 94 19.30 -14.70 6.21
C THR A 94 17.94 -14.05 6.01
N GLY A 95 16.92 -14.42 6.78
CA GLY A 95 15.54 -13.98 6.53
C GLY A 95 15.18 -12.61 7.13
N LEU A 96 14.64 -11.75 6.27
CA LEU A 96 13.85 -10.57 6.64
C LEU A 96 12.37 -10.92 6.48
N TYR A 97 11.58 -10.80 7.54
CA TYR A 97 10.16 -11.15 7.53
C TYR A 97 9.30 -9.93 7.82
N PHE A 98 8.40 -9.63 6.89
CA PHE A 98 7.44 -8.54 7.00
C PHE A 98 6.23 -8.99 7.80
N THR A 99 5.84 -8.20 8.81
CA THR A 99 4.52 -8.33 9.44
C THR A 99 3.72 -7.07 9.24
N ASP A 100 2.61 -7.26 8.57
CA ASP A 100 1.61 -6.24 8.37
C ASP A 100 0.98 -5.91 9.73
N LYS A 101 1.11 -4.65 10.15
CA LYS A 101 0.71 -4.19 11.49
C LYS A 101 -0.45 -3.22 11.44
N ARG A 102 -1.63 -3.69 11.00
CA ARG A 102 -2.91 -3.03 11.30
C ARG A 102 -4.10 -3.96 11.50
N SER A 103 -3.97 -5.03 12.28
CA SER A 103 -5.17 -5.65 12.85
C SER A 103 -4.92 -6.19 14.26
N PHE A 104 -5.82 -5.88 15.19
CA PHE A 104 -5.94 -6.59 16.48
C PHE A 104 -6.12 -8.11 16.28
N PHE A 105 -6.47 -8.52 15.06
CA PHE A 105 -6.62 -9.89 14.58
C PHE A 105 -5.65 -10.23 13.42
N ALA A 106 -4.62 -9.41 13.17
CA ALA A 106 -3.60 -9.76 12.18
C ALA A 106 -2.91 -11.03 12.67
N PRO A 107 -2.81 -12.08 11.83
CA PRO A 107 -2.09 -13.27 12.22
C PRO A 107 -0.67 -12.84 12.56
N ARG A 108 -0.25 -13.07 13.81
CA ARG A 108 1.18 -13.21 14.10
C ARG A 108 1.73 -14.13 13.01
N PRO A 109 2.90 -13.84 12.43
CA PRO A 109 3.47 -14.70 11.42
C PRO A 109 3.38 -16.12 11.97
N GLN A 110 2.72 -17.04 11.25
CA GLN A 110 2.46 -18.42 11.68
C GLN A 110 3.79 -19.18 11.69
N LEU A 111 4.67 -18.75 12.56
CA LEU A 111 5.97 -19.32 12.80
C LEU A 111 5.78 -20.32 13.93
N PRO A 112 6.39 -21.52 13.82
CA PRO A 112 6.36 -22.48 14.90
C PRO A 112 6.81 -21.81 16.22
N PRO A 113 6.20 -22.12 17.38
CA PRO A 113 6.55 -21.48 18.66
C PRO A 113 8.04 -21.52 19.01
N ASN A 114 8.74 -22.53 18.51
CA ASN A 114 10.18 -22.72 18.69
C ASN A 114 11.02 -21.72 17.88
N VAL A 115 10.48 -21.23 16.76
CA VAL A 115 11.08 -20.21 15.89
C VAL A 115 10.89 -18.82 16.49
N LEU A 116 9.68 -18.52 17.00
CA LEU A 116 9.38 -17.23 17.65
C LEU A 116 10.28 -16.93 18.87
N LYS A 117 10.71 -17.97 19.60
CA LYS A 117 11.64 -17.82 20.74
C LYS A 117 13.08 -17.48 20.33
N ARG A 118 13.46 -17.77 19.08
CA ARG A 118 14.81 -17.57 18.54
C ARG A 118 14.93 -16.28 17.73
N LEU A 119 13.81 -15.74 17.23
CA LEU A 119 13.79 -14.48 16.50
C LEU A 119 13.90 -13.29 17.46
N LYS A 120 14.82 -12.37 17.15
CA LYS A 120 14.85 -11.05 17.79
C LYS A 120 13.80 -10.17 17.11
N THR A 121 12.80 -9.73 17.87
CA THR A 121 11.79 -8.77 17.38
C THR A 121 12.29 -7.36 17.63
N PHE A 122 12.51 -6.60 16.57
CA PHE A 122 12.86 -5.18 16.69
C PHE A 122 11.65 -4.31 16.34
N LYS A 123 11.43 -3.26 17.14
CA LYS A 123 10.42 -2.25 16.81
C LYS A 123 11.07 -1.18 15.94
N ILE A 124 10.48 -0.93 14.78
CA ILE A 124 10.98 0.01 13.77
C ILE A 124 11.24 1.43 14.31
N LYS A 125 10.56 1.84 15.39
CA LYS A 125 10.76 3.13 16.06
C LYS A 125 12.20 3.39 16.56
N GLN A 126 13.08 2.40 16.54
CA GLN A 126 14.47 2.50 17.01
C GLN A 126 15.51 2.53 15.89
N TYR A 127 15.11 2.47 14.62
CA TYR A 127 16.02 2.47 13.48
C TYR A 127 16.26 3.86 12.90
N PRO A 128 17.40 4.06 12.22
CA PRO A 128 17.62 5.26 11.43
C PRO A 128 16.50 5.40 10.40
N MET A 129 15.81 6.53 10.48
CA MET A 129 14.81 6.93 9.51
C MET A 129 15.43 7.98 8.60
N VAL A 130 15.13 7.91 7.31
CA VAL A 130 15.41 8.96 6.33
C VAL A 130 14.12 9.68 5.98
N ASP A 131 14.20 10.99 5.90
CA ASP A 131 13.13 11.84 5.42
C ASP A 131 13.17 11.83 3.88
N ARG A 132 12.07 11.43 3.23
CA ARG A 132 11.89 11.60 1.78
C ARG A 132 10.78 12.60 1.51
N LEU A 133 11.01 13.43 0.50
CA LEU A 133 10.03 14.40 0.04
C LEU A 133 9.18 13.78 -1.06
N GLU A 134 7.88 13.65 -0.83
CA GLU A 134 6.95 12.99 -1.75
C GLU A 134 5.84 13.94 -2.19
N ASP A 135 5.32 13.72 -3.40
CA ASP A 135 4.13 14.40 -3.89
C ASP A 135 2.88 13.71 -3.33
N VAL A 136 2.03 14.47 -2.66
CA VAL A 136 0.77 13.98 -2.11
C VAL A 136 -0.39 14.84 -2.57
N VAL A 137 -1.53 14.20 -2.84
CA VAL A 137 -2.83 14.87 -2.97
C VAL A 137 -3.65 14.57 -1.74
N TYR A 138 -4.36 15.59 -1.24
CA TYR A 138 -5.26 15.42 -0.11
C TYR A 138 -6.66 15.14 -0.62
N THR A 139 -7.30 14.15 -0.01
CA THR A 139 -8.55 13.63 -0.53
C THR A 139 -9.59 13.46 0.55
N LYS A 140 -10.84 13.37 0.16
CA LYS A 140 -11.96 12.95 1.01
C LYS A 140 -12.63 11.76 0.36
N GLN A 141 -12.94 10.74 1.17
CA GLN A 141 -13.76 9.64 0.69
C GLN A 141 -15.20 10.11 0.51
N ILE A 142 -15.71 9.98 -0.72
CA ILE A 142 -17.08 10.33 -1.09
C ILE A 142 -17.90 9.12 -1.58
N GLY A 143 -17.25 7.98 -1.81
CA GLY A 143 -17.91 6.73 -2.17
C GLY A 143 -17.09 5.51 -1.76
N TYR A 144 -17.77 4.38 -1.60
CA TYR A 144 -17.16 3.12 -1.15
C TYR A 144 -17.98 1.91 -1.60
N GLN A 145 -17.29 0.85 -2.01
CA GLN A 145 -17.88 -0.44 -2.37
C GLN A 145 -16.97 -1.57 -1.90
N ARG A 146 -17.55 -2.62 -1.30
CA ARG A 146 -16.82 -3.79 -0.83
C ARG A 146 -17.27 -5.06 -1.54
N ASN A 147 -16.32 -5.91 -1.96
CA ASN A 147 -16.53 -7.29 -2.42
C ASN A 147 -17.71 -7.49 -3.38
N ALA A 148 -17.93 -6.56 -4.31
CA ALA A 148 -19.10 -6.59 -5.18
C ALA A 148 -18.73 -6.52 -6.65
N VAL A 149 -17.67 -7.22 -7.03
CA VAL A 149 -17.18 -7.30 -8.41
C VAL A 149 -17.12 -8.74 -8.87
N ALA A 150 -17.26 -8.96 -10.16
CA ALA A 150 -17.09 -10.25 -10.80
C ALA A 150 -15.60 -10.62 -10.90
N ASP A 151 -15.29 -11.91 -11.05
CA ASP A 151 -13.90 -12.42 -11.14
C ASP A 151 -13.08 -11.74 -12.27
N ALA A 152 -13.74 -11.34 -13.36
CA ALA A 152 -13.11 -10.63 -14.47
C ALA A 152 -12.49 -9.27 -14.09
N PHE A 153 -12.87 -8.70 -12.93
CA PHE A 153 -12.29 -7.49 -12.37
C PHE A 153 -10.77 -7.59 -12.20
N PHE A 154 -10.29 -8.72 -11.66
CA PHE A 154 -8.87 -8.90 -11.32
C PHE A 154 -7.94 -8.99 -12.53
N ASN A 155 -8.49 -9.13 -13.75
CA ASN A 155 -7.71 -9.07 -14.98
C ASN A 155 -7.40 -7.64 -15.44
N GLY A 156 -8.22 -6.67 -15.02
CA GLY A 156 -8.13 -5.28 -15.48
C GLY A 156 -7.72 -4.28 -14.40
N PHE A 157 -7.94 -4.64 -13.14
CA PHE A 157 -7.67 -3.78 -12.00
C PHE A 157 -6.74 -4.51 -11.05
N LEU A 158 -5.49 -4.04 -11.05
CA LEU A 158 -4.54 -4.47 -10.05
C LEU A 158 -5.02 -3.97 -8.69
N PRO A 159 -4.86 -4.79 -7.64
CA PRO A 159 -5.01 -4.31 -6.29
C PRO A 159 -4.04 -3.16 -6.01
N ASP A 160 -4.45 -2.27 -5.13
CA ASP A 160 -3.71 -1.07 -4.77
C ASP A 160 -3.52 -0.08 -5.96
N GLY A 161 -4.29 -0.30 -7.03
CA GLY A 161 -4.34 0.55 -8.21
C GLY A 161 -5.13 1.84 -7.96
N MET A 162 -4.61 2.94 -8.50
CA MET A 162 -5.23 4.26 -8.47
C MET A 162 -5.52 4.75 -9.88
N PHE A 163 -6.75 5.19 -10.12
CA PHE A 163 -7.26 5.53 -11.45
C PHE A 163 -8.00 6.86 -11.40
N VAL A 164 -7.58 7.82 -12.25
CA VAL A 164 -8.13 9.18 -12.23
C VAL A 164 -9.06 9.49 -13.41
N GLU A 165 -9.26 8.53 -14.31
CA GLU A 165 -10.15 8.70 -15.46
C GLU A 165 -11.52 8.08 -15.19
N LYS A 166 -12.56 8.79 -15.60
CA LYS A 166 -13.95 8.31 -15.50
C LYS A 166 -14.18 6.97 -16.20
N SER A 167 -13.43 6.72 -17.28
CA SER A 167 -13.50 5.46 -18.04
C SER A 167 -13.14 4.25 -17.18
N TYR A 168 -12.21 4.38 -16.23
CA TYR A 168 -11.92 3.31 -15.28
C TYR A 168 -13.09 3.07 -14.34
N ALA A 169 -13.70 4.12 -13.78
CA ALA A 169 -14.89 3.98 -12.95
C ALA A 169 -16.05 3.33 -13.72
N GLN A 170 -16.25 3.68 -15.00
CA GLN A 170 -17.25 3.04 -15.87
C GLN A 170 -16.93 1.55 -16.08
N ARG A 171 -15.66 1.21 -16.33
CA ARG A 171 -15.23 -0.17 -16.50
C ARG A 171 -15.39 -0.99 -15.21
N ILE A 172 -15.15 -0.40 -14.04
CA ILE A 172 -15.43 -1.05 -12.75
C ILE A 172 -16.93 -1.27 -12.58
N PHE A 173 -17.76 -0.29 -12.92
CA PHE A 173 -19.22 -0.43 -12.89
C PHE A 173 -19.72 -1.61 -13.75
N GLU A 174 -19.17 -1.77 -14.96
CA GLU A 174 -19.50 -2.93 -15.84
C GLU A 174 -19.11 -4.28 -15.22
N LEU A 175 -18.08 -4.29 -14.38
CA LEU A 175 -17.58 -5.48 -13.68
C LEU A 175 -18.19 -5.62 -12.26
N THR A 176 -19.06 -4.70 -11.86
CA THR A 176 -19.78 -4.74 -10.58
C THR A 176 -20.97 -5.69 -10.71
N ILE A 177 -21.20 -6.53 -9.70
CA ILE A 177 -22.34 -7.46 -9.66
C ILE A 177 -23.67 -6.67 -9.66
N ALA A 178 -24.72 -7.24 -10.25
CA ALA A 178 -25.98 -6.55 -10.53
C ALA A 178 -26.59 -5.89 -9.27
N GLU A 179 -26.50 -6.56 -8.12
CA GLU A 179 -27.05 -6.11 -6.84
C GLU A 179 -26.35 -4.85 -6.30
N ALA A 180 -25.10 -4.61 -6.71
CA ALA A 180 -24.30 -3.47 -6.26
C ALA A 180 -24.17 -2.35 -7.30
N GLN A 181 -24.60 -2.58 -8.55
CA GLN A 181 -24.47 -1.60 -9.64
C GLN A 181 -25.13 -0.27 -9.32
N GLN A 182 -26.34 -0.26 -8.76
CA GLN A 182 -27.03 0.99 -8.46
C GLN A 182 -26.29 1.83 -7.41
N ASN A 183 -25.77 1.18 -6.36
CA ASN A 183 -24.98 1.84 -5.33
C ASN A 183 -23.66 2.35 -5.87
N PHE A 184 -22.99 1.54 -6.72
CA PHE A 184 -21.76 1.95 -7.39
C PHE A 184 -22.00 3.16 -8.29
N ARG A 185 -23.04 3.14 -9.13
CA ARG A 185 -23.38 4.26 -10.00
C ARG A 185 -23.56 5.55 -9.21
N THR A 186 -24.36 5.49 -8.15
CA THR A 186 -24.66 6.67 -7.32
C THR A 186 -23.40 7.18 -6.62
N SER A 187 -22.58 6.27 -6.08
CA SER A 187 -21.41 6.64 -5.26
C SER A 187 -20.19 7.04 -6.09
N PHE A 188 -20.07 6.55 -7.33
CA PHE A 188 -18.90 6.72 -8.19
C PHE A 188 -19.20 7.55 -9.44
N LEU A 189 -20.17 7.15 -10.26
CA LEU A 189 -20.36 7.72 -11.59
C LEU A 189 -21.14 9.03 -11.58
N ASP A 190 -22.19 9.11 -10.77
CA ASP A 190 -23.06 10.29 -10.69
C ASP A 190 -22.38 11.43 -9.92
N ASN A 191 -21.51 11.08 -8.95
CA ASN A 191 -20.72 12.04 -8.17
C ASN A 191 -19.31 12.28 -8.75
N TRP A 192 -19.04 11.87 -9.99
CA TRP A 192 -17.72 11.98 -10.59
C TRP A 192 -17.37 13.42 -10.96
N ASP A 193 -16.23 13.90 -10.46
CA ASP A 193 -15.60 15.17 -10.82
C ASP A 193 -14.41 14.90 -11.75
N ASP A 194 -14.51 15.33 -13.01
CA ASP A 194 -13.48 15.05 -14.04
C ASP A 194 -12.09 15.62 -13.73
N GLN A 195 -12.00 16.55 -12.76
CA GLN A 195 -10.72 17.16 -12.37
C GLN A 195 -10.19 16.62 -11.03
N ARG A 196 -11.08 16.20 -10.13
CA ARG A 196 -10.72 15.92 -8.73
C ARG A 196 -11.05 14.52 -8.27
N SER A 197 -11.80 13.74 -9.03
CA SER A 197 -12.14 12.36 -8.67
C SER A 197 -11.04 11.38 -9.02
N LEU A 198 -10.85 10.39 -8.16
CA LEU A 198 -10.05 9.21 -8.41
C LEU A 198 -10.67 7.99 -7.73
N VAL A 199 -10.40 6.82 -8.29
CA VAL A 199 -10.75 5.52 -7.71
C VAL A 199 -9.49 4.86 -7.17
N VAL A 200 -9.59 4.31 -5.97
CA VAL A 200 -8.56 3.44 -5.38
C VAL A 200 -9.16 2.07 -5.16
N VAL A 201 -8.45 1.03 -5.60
CA VAL A 201 -8.78 -0.37 -5.36
C VAL A 201 -7.83 -0.90 -4.28
N SER A 202 -8.31 -1.53 -3.22
CA SER A 202 -7.53 -2.00 -2.05
C SER A 202 -7.99 -3.40 -1.62
N TRP A 203 -7.15 -4.19 -0.94
CA TRP A 203 -7.51 -5.53 -0.41
C TRP A 203 -7.98 -5.57 1.06
#